data_AF-A0A0M9G551-F1
#
_entry.id   AF-A0A0M9G551-F1
#
_cell.length_a   1.000
_cell.length_b   1.000
_cell.length_c   1.000
_cell.angle_alpha   90.00
_cell.angle_beta   90.00
_cell.angle_gamma   90.00
#
_symmetry.space_group_name_H-M   'P 1'
#
loop_
_entity.id
_entity.type
_entity.pdbx_description
1 polymer ?
#
loop_
_entity_poly.entity_id
_entity_poly.type
_entity_poly.pdbx_seq_one_letter_code
_entity_poly.pdbx_strand_id
1 'polypeptide(L)'
;MSTFQHSWVSVFGADEVVYDVPSKLVTELPAPATTTSDDSVDAGVPTVASVTTRLTKKFEGDGWKDLVATVPSLLRQTFVCEASIALDVPQEAISDVQFRLGSLYVTFHVTHDDDISQEEMDRRIEEYPFREMLRLYNQRDGAPDGLDAALQRLKDMEMELSEKERALEKERAAREASAKDLERQLEALKDEVDGPIAQREQELLAQLGKEQAGRKKAESQVKASEEQAKKLMEALKQEKLRAEKQAQRHNDLIAAIIQENKKEKEAKEREYNEQMEVKDYIIENLKSQLRTHTSASASPRNSIIDPDQSGEFSRLMERMEDMAQVLQRTQEKESEARAQVQRLSDALKQSEEARQAESVSYDNNVTALTQQLNSYRDTKLAEEHERRAKEDRQRGRGTVSDAMKENATIVRQYTTSLENLISSLQDRLNALNEEYGGYLHEAEEEVTSQRRILADHEEDSREIRQVFRSTSLGLQKIYWGTREPQAQEIIGQLDSAAGRAETSSAAVRVAIAMLDSKASAFKDNKDWMEQHQKMMRELLVSLRQLTQRALDRQRTMMDDAVAAAAQK
;
A
#
# COMPACT_ATOMS: atom_id res chain seq x y z
N MET A 1 -13.45 18.43 -21.83
CA MET A 1 -14.26 19.19 -20.86
C MET A 1 -14.26 18.37 -19.57
N SER A 2 -13.65 18.71 -18.44
CA SER A 2 -12.95 19.89 -17.93
C SER A 2 -11.77 19.40 -17.08
N THR A 3 -10.65 20.10 -17.14
CA THR A 3 -9.38 19.82 -16.46
C THR A 3 -9.34 20.50 -15.08
N PHE A 4 -8.96 19.79 -14.01
CA PHE A 4 -8.54 20.43 -12.76
C PHE A 4 -7.02 20.27 -12.59
N GLN A 5 -6.33 21.38 -12.80
CA GLN A 5 -4.90 21.55 -12.56
C GLN A 5 -4.62 21.91 -11.11
N HIS A 6 -3.50 21.39 -10.60
CA HIS A 6 -2.84 21.80 -9.37
C HIS A 6 -2.36 23.26 -9.45
N SER A 7 -2.45 23.97 -8.32
CA SER A 7 -1.74 25.23 -8.08
C SER A 7 -1.07 25.15 -6.71
N TRP A 8 0.22 24.84 -6.70
CA TRP A 8 1.16 25.25 -5.65
C TRP A 8 1.97 26.40 -6.22
N VAL A 9 1.88 27.59 -5.61
CA VAL A 9 2.79 28.69 -5.89
C VAL A 9 3.35 29.17 -4.56
N SER A 10 4.66 28.99 -4.43
CA SER A 10 5.51 29.57 -3.41
C SER A 10 5.57 31.09 -3.58
N VAL A 11 5.45 31.81 -2.48
CA VAL A 11 5.88 33.22 -2.37
C VAL A 11 6.97 33.26 -1.31
N PHE A 12 8.22 33.36 -1.75
CA PHE A 12 9.33 33.84 -0.93
C PHE A 12 9.36 35.36 -1.08
N GLY A 13 9.24 36.07 0.04
CA GLY A 13 9.48 37.50 0.15
C GLY A 13 10.12 37.72 1.51
N ALA A 14 11.43 37.96 1.49
CA ALA A 14 12.24 38.29 2.64
C ALA A 14 11.77 39.63 3.24
N ASP A 15 11.63 39.68 4.56
CA ASP A 15 11.80 40.92 5.30
C ASP A 15 12.67 40.64 6.54
N GLU A 16 13.81 41.31 6.52
CA GLU A 16 14.88 41.33 7.48
C GLU A 16 14.56 42.44 8.49
N VAL A 17 14.19 42.08 9.73
CA VAL A 17 14.08 43.06 10.82
C VAL A 17 14.88 42.57 12.02
N VAL A 18 16.07 43.15 12.09
CA VAL A 18 16.97 43.43 13.22
C VAL A 18 16.44 43.08 14.61
N TYR A 19 17.16 42.19 15.29
CA TYR A 19 17.12 41.97 16.73
C TYR A 19 17.74 43.17 17.46
N ASP A 20 17.00 43.77 18.40
CA ASP A 20 17.55 44.65 19.43
C ASP A 20 17.49 43.92 20.77
N VAL A 21 18.64 43.74 21.42
CA VAL A 21 18.80 43.13 22.76
C VAL A 21 19.63 44.11 23.61
N PRO A 22 19.23 44.37 24.86
CA PRO A 22 19.53 45.61 25.55
C PRO A 22 20.90 45.57 26.25
N SER A 23 21.58 46.72 26.26
CA SER A 23 22.85 46.92 26.97
C SER A 23 22.67 47.77 28.23
N LYS A 24 22.91 47.11 29.37
CA LYS A 24 23.64 47.56 30.58
C LYS A 24 23.55 49.05 30.95
N LEU A 25 22.78 49.37 32.00
CA LEU A 25 23.04 50.52 32.86
C LEU A 25 24.00 50.12 33.97
N VAL A 26 25.14 50.80 34.03
CA VAL A 26 26.07 50.82 35.16
C VAL A 26 25.97 52.18 35.84
N THR A 27 25.89 52.10 37.15
CA THR A 27 25.92 53.12 38.19
C THR A 27 27.16 54.03 38.12
N GLU A 28 26.98 55.35 38.17
CA GLU A 28 27.97 56.27 38.76
C GLU A 28 27.27 57.44 39.47
N LEU A 29 27.61 57.60 40.74
CA LEU A 29 27.37 58.76 41.62
C LEU A 29 28.47 59.82 41.39
N PRO A 30 28.17 61.10 41.65
CA PRO A 30 29.18 61.97 42.26
C PRO A 30 28.68 62.72 43.50
N ALA A 31 29.64 62.96 44.40
CA ALA A 31 29.57 63.59 45.70
C ALA A 31 29.32 65.12 45.65
N PRO A 32 28.90 65.76 46.77
CA PRO A 32 28.47 67.15 46.81
C PRO A 32 29.64 68.15 47.01
N ALA A 33 29.51 69.31 46.36
CA ALA A 33 30.40 70.45 46.51
C ALA A 33 29.91 71.42 47.59
N THR A 34 30.89 71.90 48.35
CA THR A 34 30.90 72.94 49.38
C THR A 34 30.84 74.36 48.80
N THR A 35 30.05 75.24 49.41
CA THR A 35 30.10 76.73 49.41
C THR A 35 29.19 77.16 50.58
N THR A 36 29.60 77.70 51.73
CA THR A 36 30.49 78.81 52.14
C THR A 36 30.05 80.19 51.64
N SER A 37 30.15 81.19 52.55
CA SER A 37 29.82 82.64 52.51
C SER A 37 28.32 82.97 52.65
N ASP A 38 27.79 83.37 53.80
CA ASP A 38 28.16 84.45 54.75
C ASP A 38 28.06 85.85 54.11
N ASP A 39 27.05 86.62 54.51
CA ASP A 39 27.01 88.08 54.40
C ASP A 39 26.08 88.62 55.51
N SER A 40 26.68 88.90 56.67
CA SER A 40 26.06 89.59 57.79
C SER A 40 26.70 90.96 57.94
N VAL A 41 25.86 91.98 57.85
CA VAL A 41 26.14 93.40 57.95
C VAL A 41 26.62 93.72 59.36
N ASP A 42 27.83 94.27 59.51
CA ASP A 42 28.28 94.89 60.76
C ASP A 42 28.35 96.41 60.62
N ALA A 43 27.67 97.05 61.55
CA ALA A 43 27.52 98.49 61.70
C ALA A 43 28.58 98.98 62.69
N GLY A 44 29.41 99.92 62.26
CA GLY A 44 30.40 100.54 63.13
C GLY A 44 29.76 101.34 64.26
N VAL A 45 30.10 101.02 65.50
CA VAL A 45 30.00 101.85 66.73
C VAL A 45 31.16 101.41 67.66
N PRO A 46 31.78 102.31 68.43
CA PRO A 46 33.24 102.30 68.65
C PRO A 46 33.69 101.31 69.72
N THR A 47 34.93 100.86 69.52
CA THR A 47 35.75 100.05 70.41
C THR A 47 35.84 100.67 71.81
N VAL A 48 34.95 100.23 72.70
CA VAL A 48 35.26 100.15 74.13
C VAL A 48 36.12 98.89 74.26
N ALA A 49 37.26 98.97 74.93
CA ALA A 49 38.15 97.82 75.09
C ALA A 49 37.40 96.69 75.84
N SER A 50 37.04 95.61 75.13
CA SER A 50 36.38 94.46 75.72
C SER A 50 37.43 93.50 76.28
N VAL A 51 37.33 93.16 77.56
CA VAL A 51 38.22 92.24 78.26
C VAL A 51 37.50 90.89 78.44
N THR A 52 38.21 89.79 78.20
CA THR A 52 37.69 88.45 78.45
C THR A 52 38.22 87.94 79.79
N THR A 53 37.31 87.66 80.71
CA THR A 53 37.64 87.18 82.04
C THR A 53 37.17 85.75 82.23
N ARG A 54 38.02 84.92 82.84
CA ARG A 54 37.70 83.53 83.16
C ARG A 54 37.11 83.44 84.57
N LEU A 55 35.86 83.00 84.65
CA LEU A 55 35.13 82.84 85.90
C LEU A 55 34.94 81.36 86.22
N THR A 56 34.74 81.04 87.49
CA THR A 56 34.43 79.66 87.92
C THR A 56 33.35 79.68 88.99
N LYS A 57 32.23 79.03 88.70
CA LYS A 57 31.14 78.82 89.66
C LYS A 57 31.16 77.39 90.15
N LYS A 58 31.07 77.21 91.47
CA LYS A 58 30.89 75.90 92.10
C LYS A 58 29.42 75.70 92.46
N PHE A 59 28.86 74.58 92.04
CA PHE A 59 27.56 74.09 92.50
C PHE A 59 27.77 72.89 93.41
N GLU A 60 27.31 73.01 94.65
CA GLU A 60 27.33 71.92 95.62
C GLU A 60 26.19 70.94 95.31
N GLY A 61 26.49 69.63 95.38
CA GLY A 61 25.52 68.57 95.13
C GLY A 61 26.17 67.32 94.54
N ASP A 62 25.55 66.17 94.77
CA ASP A 62 25.94 64.87 94.23
C ASP A 62 25.06 64.49 93.03
N GLY A 63 25.60 63.77 92.05
CA GLY A 63 24.81 63.29 90.89
C GLY A 63 24.80 64.22 89.67
N TRP A 64 25.63 65.26 89.65
CA TRP A 64 25.84 66.08 88.45
C TRP A 64 26.39 65.29 87.25
N LYS A 65 27.10 64.19 87.50
CA LYS A 65 27.65 63.30 86.46
C LYS A 65 26.55 62.69 85.59
N ASP A 66 25.41 62.34 86.18
CA ASP A 66 24.32 61.68 85.47
C ASP A 66 23.56 62.69 84.59
N LEU A 67 23.38 63.92 85.07
CA LEU A 67 22.83 65.02 84.27
C LEU A 67 23.72 65.40 83.09
N VAL A 68 25.03 65.46 83.30
CA VAL A 68 26.01 65.71 82.22
C VAL A 68 26.01 64.58 81.18
N ALA A 69 25.73 63.33 81.59
CA ALA A 69 25.64 62.19 80.67
C ALA A 69 24.28 62.09 79.96
N THR A 70 23.19 62.50 80.62
CA THR A 70 21.81 62.27 80.15
C THR A 70 21.26 63.45 79.35
N VAL A 71 21.55 64.69 79.78
CA VAL A 71 21.03 65.91 79.14
C VAL A 71 22.10 67.01 79.01
N PRO A 72 23.25 66.74 78.36
CA PRO A 72 24.38 67.66 78.28
C PRO A 72 24.05 68.98 77.56
N SER A 73 23.18 68.91 76.56
CA SER A 73 22.81 70.05 75.70
C SER A 73 21.96 71.07 76.48
N LEU A 74 20.93 70.60 77.19
CA LEU A 74 20.04 71.42 78.01
C LEU A 74 20.75 72.01 79.23
N LEU A 75 21.62 71.23 79.89
CA LEU A 75 22.42 71.70 81.03
C LEU A 75 23.33 72.86 80.64
N ARG A 76 24.01 72.75 79.48
CA ARG A 76 24.84 73.83 78.92
C ARG A 76 24.02 75.07 78.60
N GLN A 77 22.89 74.92 77.93
CA GLN A 77 22.04 76.06 77.57
C GLN A 77 21.52 76.79 78.81
N THR A 78 21.10 76.04 79.83
CA THR A 78 20.52 76.60 81.05
C THR A 78 21.56 77.36 81.87
N PHE A 79 22.79 76.83 81.96
CA PHE A 79 23.90 77.53 82.58
C PHE A 79 24.22 78.86 81.89
N VAL A 80 24.31 78.87 80.56
CA VAL A 80 24.60 80.08 79.77
C VAL A 80 23.51 81.13 79.98
N CYS A 81 22.23 80.74 79.93
CA CYS A 81 21.13 81.65 80.20
C CYS A 81 21.23 82.29 81.58
N GLU A 82 21.46 81.51 82.64
CA GLU A 82 21.53 82.07 84.00
C GLU A 82 22.81 82.88 84.27
N ALA A 83 23.94 82.47 83.71
CA ALA A 83 25.19 83.23 83.81
C ALA A 83 25.09 84.57 83.06
N SER A 84 24.35 84.63 81.95
CA SER A 84 24.08 85.88 81.21
C SER A 84 23.30 86.88 82.05
N ILE A 85 22.29 86.40 82.78
CA ILE A 85 21.46 87.21 83.68
C ILE A 85 22.26 87.66 84.90
N ALA A 86 23.09 86.79 85.47
CA ALA A 86 23.90 87.09 86.65
C ALA A 86 24.94 88.20 86.41
N LEU A 87 25.49 88.27 85.21
CA LEU A 87 26.56 89.21 84.84
C LEU A 87 26.08 90.41 84.03
N ASP A 88 24.79 90.44 83.67
CA ASP A 88 24.18 91.45 82.80
C ASP A 88 24.88 91.55 81.43
N VAL A 89 25.18 90.40 80.84
CA VAL A 89 25.84 90.26 79.53
C VAL A 89 24.97 89.46 78.57
N PRO A 90 25.07 89.68 77.23
CA PRO A 90 24.37 88.83 76.27
C PRO A 90 24.88 87.39 76.32
N GLN A 91 24.01 86.42 75.99
CA GLN A 91 24.36 84.98 76.06
C GLN A 91 25.53 84.62 75.14
N GLU A 92 25.68 85.34 74.03
CA GLU A 92 26.77 85.19 73.06
C GLU A 92 28.13 85.63 73.62
N ALA A 93 28.15 86.48 74.66
CA ALA A 93 29.39 86.90 75.33
C ALA A 93 29.96 85.83 76.27
N ILE A 94 29.21 84.73 76.50
CA ILE A 94 29.61 83.60 77.34
C ILE A 94 30.08 82.45 76.45
N SER A 95 31.34 82.08 76.59
CA SER A 95 31.98 81.05 75.75
C SER A 95 32.79 80.05 76.59
N ASP A 96 33.17 78.93 75.97
CA ASP A 96 34.01 77.88 76.57
C ASP A 96 33.50 77.34 77.92
N VAL A 97 32.19 77.06 78.00
CA VAL A 97 31.57 76.43 79.17
C VAL A 97 32.05 74.99 79.28
N GLN A 98 32.85 74.71 80.31
CA GLN A 98 33.38 73.39 80.61
C GLN A 98 32.90 72.92 81.99
N PHE A 99 32.42 71.68 82.02
CA PHE A 99 31.95 71.03 83.24
C PHE A 99 33.05 70.11 83.80
N ARG A 100 33.44 70.33 85.06
CA ARG A 100 34.35 69.44 85.82
C ARG A 100 33.60 68.76 86.97
N LEU A 101 33.81 67.46 87.13
CA LEU A 101 33.09 66.58 88.07
C LEU A 101 33.83 66.42 89.42
N GLY A 102 33.07 66.33 90.52
CA GLY A 102 33.52 66.25 91.92
C GLY A 102 32.50 66.92 92.83
N SER A 103 32.46 68.25 92.77
CA SER A 103 31.24 69.08 92.82
C SER A 103 31.13 69.71 91.42
N LEU A 104 29.96 70.15 90.93
CA LEU A 104 29.92 70.70 89.56
C LEU A 104 30.66 72.05 89.53
N TYR A 105 31.85 72.04 88.94
CA TYR A 105 32.59 73.26 88.63
C TYR A 105 32.31 73.61 87.18
N VAL A 106 31.75 74.80 86.99
CA VAL A 106 31.56 75.36 85.65
C VAL A 106 32.60 76.44 85.45
N THR A 107 33.55 76.18 84.56
CA THR A 107 34.54 77.17 84.12
C THR A 107 34.05 77.72 82.79
N PHE A 108 34.00 79.04 82.66
CA PHE A 108 33.51 79.72 81.47
C PHE A 108 34.21 81.06 81.31
N HIS A 109 34.17 81.59 80.09
CA HIS A 109 34.77 82.87 79.74
C HIS A 109 33.67 83.86 79.40
N VAL A 110 33.83 85.09 79.89
CA VAL A 110 32.89 86.17 79.67
C VAL A 110 33.62 87.37 79.11
N THR A 111 33.09 87.92 78.02
CA THR A 111 33.61 89.15 77.41
C THR A 111 32.77 90.34 77.89
N HIS A 112 33.41 91.34 78.49
CA HIS A 112 32.74 92.50 79.09
C HIS A 112 33.59 93.77 78.93
N ASP A 113 33.03 94.94 79.26
CA ASP A 113 33.73 96.23 79.21
C ASP A 113 34.73 96.39 80.38
N ASP A 114 35.85 97.10 80.14
CA ASP A 114 36.98 97.29 81.09
C ASP A 114 36.60 98.02 82.40
N ASP A 115 35.40 98.61 82.47
CA ASP A 115 34.89 99.34 83.65
C ASP A 115 34.50 98.40 84.82
N ILE A 116 34.41 97.09 84.57
CA ILE A 116 34.03 96.09 85.57
C ILE A 116 35.25 95.24 85.93
N SER A 117 35.67 95.30 87.19
CA SER A 117 36.78 94.47 87.67
C SER A 117 36.38 92.99 87.75
N GLN A 118 37.36 92.11 87.58
CA GLN A 118 37.18 90.67 87.75
C GLN A 118 36.55 90.31 89.11
N GLU A 119 36.95 91.00 90.17
CA GLU A 119 36.46 90.79 91.54
C GLU A 119 34.95 91.10 91.67
N GLU A 120 34.46 92.10 90.93
CA GLU A 120 33.05 92.47 90.92
C GLU A 120 32.21 91.44 90.15
N MET A 121 32.72 90.85 89.07
CA MET A 121 32.03 89.76 88.36
C MET A 121 32.03 88.45 89.15
N ASP A 122 33.16 88.10 89.79
CA ASP A 122 33.24 86.95 90.69
C ASP A 122 32.24 87.12 91.86
N ARG A 123 32.05 88.35 92.33
CA ARG A 123 31.02 88.64 93.34
C ARG A 123 29.60 88.47 92.80
N ARG A 124 29.28 89.02 91.62
CA ARG A 124 27.94 88.93 91.01
C ARG A 124 27.55 87.48 90.71
N ILE A 125 28.47 86.69 90.17
CA ILE A 125 28.23 85.26 89.89
C ILE A 125 28.12 84.47 91.20
N GLU A 126 28.81 84.89 92.26
CA GLU A 126 28.74 84.20 93.55
C GLU A 126 27.42 84.47 94.28
N GLU A 127 26.97 85.73 94.28
CA GLU A 127 25.74 86.18 94.93
C GLU A 127 24.46 85.80 94.16
N TYR A 128 24.53 85.57 92.85
CA TYR A 128 23.36 85.23 92.03
C TYR A 128 22.81 83.82 92.34
N PRO A 129 21.51 83.68 92.65
CA PRO A 129 20.87 82.38 92.83
C PRO A 129 20.52 81.77 91.47
N PHE A 130 21.30 80.77 91.05
CA PHE A 130 21.05 79.96 89.86
C PHE A 130 19.86 79.00 90.05
N ARG A 131 18.63 79.53 89.94
CA ARG A 131 17.38 78.82 90.23
C ARG A 131 17.06 77.74 89.20
N GLU A 132 17.32 77.97 87.92
CA GLU A 132 16.97 77.02 86.85
C GLU A 132 17.99 75.87 86.73
N MET A 133 19.28 76.12 86.97
CA MET A 133 20.29 75.07 87.15
C MET A 133 19.96 74.19 88.35
N LEU A 134 19.53 74.78 89.47
CA LEU A 134 19.05 74.02 90.63
C LEU A 134 17.73 73.30 90.34
N ARG A 135 16.86 73.85 89.48
CA ARG A 135 15.63 73.19 89.04
C ARG A 135 15.93 71.95 88.20
N LEU A 136 16.86 72.04 87.26
CA LEU A 136 17.34 70.89 86.48
C LEU A 136 17.99 69.83 87.37
N TYR A 137 18.79 70.26 88.35
CA TYR A 137 19.38 69.37 89.34
C TYR A 137 18.31 68.62 90.15
N ASN A 138 17.24 69.30 90.56
CA ASN A 138 16.11 68.69 91.27
C ASN A 138 15.23 67.81 90.37
N GLN A 139 15.32 67.94 89.04
CA GLN A 139 14.60 67.15 88.04
C GLN A 139 15.45 66.02 87.43
N ARG A 140 16.62 65.71 88.01
CA ARG A 140 17.59 64.71 87.50
C ARG A 140 17.03 63.31 87.24
N ASP A 141 15.98 62.91 87.95
CA ASP A 141 15.33 61.60 87.83
C ASP A 141 14.13 61.63 86.85
N GLY A 142 13.86 62.78 86.22
CA GLY A 142 12.84 62.92 85.19
C GLY A 142 13.28 62.32 83.85
N ALA A 143 12.32 61.88 83.04
CA ALA A 143 12.61 61.41 81.69
C ALA A 143 13.32 62.52 80.89
N PRO A 144 14.35 62.20 80.08
CA PRO A 144 15.00 63.19 79.22
C PRO A 144 13.94 63.77 78.28
N ASP A 145 13.59 65.05 78.45
CA ASP A 145 12.55 65.72 77.68
C ASP A 145 13.19 66.67 76.66
N GLY A 146 12.63 66.72 75.45
CA GLY A 146 13.13 67.56 74.34
C GLY A 146 14.07 66.88 73.34
N LEU A 147 15.14 67.59 72.95
CA LEU A 147 16.00 67.28 71.79
C LEU A 147 16.71 65.92 71.91
N ASP A 148 17.14 65.56 73.12
CA ASP A 148 17.93 64.34 73.34
C ASP A 148 17.07 63.06 73.18
N ALA A 149 15.78 63.09 73.54
CA ALA A 149 14.84 61.99 73.30
C ALA A 149 14.51 61.81 71.81
N ALA A 150 14.49 62.91 71.03
CA ALA A 150 14.31 62.86 69.59
C ALA A 150 15.53 62.25 68.88
N LEU A 151 16.74 62.59 69.32
CA LEU A 151 17.99 62.02 68.81
C LEU A 151 18.07 60.51 69.07
N GLN A 152 17.67 60.06 70.27
CA GLN A 152 17.66 58.62 70.57
C GLN A 152 16.65 57.86 69.69
N ARG A 153 15.45 58.40 69.48
CA ARG A 153 14.45 57.80 68.57
C ARG A 153 14.93 57.75 67.12
N LEU A 154 15.63 58.79 66.64
CA LEU A 154 16.21 58.79 65.30
C LEU A 154 17.24 57.69 65.14
N LYS A 155 18.12 57.52 66.14
CA LYS A 155 19.13 56.46 66.14
C LYS A 155 18.51 55.05 66.16
N ASP A 156 17.47 54.85 66.97
CA ASP A 156 16.77 53.57 67.03
C ASP A 156 16.04 53.27 65.70
N MET A 157 15.38 54.26 65.10
CA MET A 157 14.76 54.12 63.77
C MET A 157 15.80 53.85 62.67
N GLU A 158 16.97 54.48 62.72
CA GLU A 158 18.06 54.24 61.77
C GLU A 158 18.59 52.81 61.87
N MET A 159 18.74 52.29 63.09
CA MET A 159 19.10 50.88 63.28
C MET A 159 18.02 49.93 62.74
N GLU A 160 16.74 50.20 63.02
CA GLU A 160 15.64 49.39 62.48
C GLU A 160 15.58 49.41 60.95
N LEU A 161 15.81 50.56 60.33
CA LEU A 161 15.85 50.68 58.86
C LEU A 161 17.03 49.90 58.28
N SER A 162 18.22 50.04 58.86
CA SER A 162 19.40 49.25 58.46
C SER A 162 19.17 47.75 58.59
N GLU A 163 18.52 47.30 59.66
CA GLU A 163 18.16 45.88 59.85
C GLU A 163 17.13 45.41 58.80
N LYS A 164 16.09 46.20 58.53
CA LYS A 164 15.09 45.91 57.50
C LYS A 164 15.69 45.88 56.09
N GLU A 165 16.61 46.80 55.79
CA GLU A 165 17.33 46.83 54.51
C GLU A 165 18.18 45.57 54.33
N ARG A 166 18.95 45.16 55.35
CA ARG A 166 19.70 43.89 55.30
C ARG A 166 18.80 42.66 55.16
N ALA A 167 17.62 42.67 55.79
CA ALA A 167 16.65 41.59 55.65
C ALA A 167 16.08 41.52 54.22
N LEU A 168 15.71 42.66 53.64
CA LEU A 168 15.22 42.77 52.26
C LEU A 168 16.29 42.38 51.25
N GLU A 169 17.55 42.76 51.45
CA GLU A 169 18.66 42.34 50.59
C GLU A 169 18.87 40.83 50.61
N LYS A 170 18.84 40.21 51.79
CA LYS A 170 18.92 38.74 51.91
C LYS A 170 17.76 38.05 51.20
N GLU A 171 16.54 38.58 51.36
CA GLU A 171 15.37 38.02 50.68
C GLU A 171 15.45 38.19 49.16
N ARG A 172 15.90 39.35 48.67
CA ARG A 172 16.15 39.60 47.23
C ARG A 172 17.20 38.65 46.68
N ALA A 173 18.33 38.48 47.38
CA ALA A 173 19.38 37.56 46.96
C ALA A 173 18.89 36.10 46.93
N ALA A 174 18.08 35.68 47.92
CA ALA A 174 17.48 34.35 47.93
C ALA A 174 16.48 34.15 46.77
N ARG A 175 15.64 35.15 46.48
CA ARG A 175 14.72 35.12 45.33
C ARG A 175 15.47 35.10 44.01
N GLU A 176 16.55 35.87 43.87
CA GLU A 176 17.38 35.87 42.66
C GLU A 176 18.09 34.53 42.44
N ALA A 177 18.60 33.91 43.50
CA ALA A 177 19.17 32.57 43.43
C ALA A 177 18.11 31.53 43.00
N SER A 178 16.91 31.59 43.59
CA SER A 178 15.80 30.72 43.19
C SER A 178 15.35 30.94 41.75
N ALA A 179 15.38 32.18 41.25
CA ALA A 179 15.05 32.50 39.87
C ALA A 179 16.09 31.91 38.90
N LYS A 180 17.38 32.05 39.21
CA LYS A 180 18.48 31.46 38.41
C LYS A 180 18.41 29.94 38.36
N ASP A 181 18.05 29.29 39.47
CA ASP A 181 17.90 27.84 39.49
C ASP A 181 16.67 27.37 38.69
N LEU A 182 15.56 28.12 38.72
CA LEU A 182 14.40 27.84 37.86
C LEU A 182 14.71 28.05 36.36
N GLU A 183 15.47 29.08 36.00
CA GLU A 183 15.93 29.30 34.61
C GLU A 183 16.79 28.13 34.13
N ARG A 184 17.72 27.63 34.97
CA ARG A 184 18.51 26.44 34.64
C ARG A 184 17.65 25.18 34.46
N GLN A 185 16.62 25.00 35.28
CA GLN A 185 15.69 23.88 35.15
C GLN A 185 14.85 23.98 33.87
N LEU A 186 14.40 25.19 33.50
CA LEU A 186 13.68 25.42 32.26
C LEU A 186 14.55 25.14 31.04
N GLU A 187 15.80 25.60 31.03
CA GLU A 187 16.71 25.32 29.90
C GLU A 187 17.03 23.82 29.80
N ALA A 188 17.25 23.14 30.93
CA ALA A 188 17.48 21.69 30.95
C ALA A 188 16.27 20.90 30.42
N LEU A 189 15.05 21.27 30.83
CA LEU A 189 13.82 20.64 30.33
C LEU A 189 13.60 20.93 28.84
N LYS A 190 13.95 22.13 28.38
CA LYS A 190 13.86 22.50 26.97
C LYS A 190 14.83 21.66 26.13
N ASP A 191 16.08 21.51 26.55
CA ASP A 191 17.06 20.68 25.87
C ASP A 191 16.65 19.19 25.86
N GLU A 192 16.06 18.70 26.95
CA GLU A 192 15.56 17.32 27.05
C GLU A 192 14.41 17.04 26.07
N VAL A 193 13.62 18.06 25.71
CA VAL A 193 12.51 17.94 24.75
C VAL A 193 12.98 18.19 23.31
N ASP A 194 13.76 19.25 23.08
CA ASP A 194 14.19 19.67 21.74
C ASP A 194 15.18 18.67 21.12
N GLY A 195 16.06 18.05 21.92
CA GLY A 195 17.04 17.08 21.46
C GLY A 195 16.41 15.84 20.77
N PRO A 196 15.53 15.08 21.44
CA PRO A 196 14.84 13.95 20.86
C PRO A 196 13.95 14.31 19.66
N ILE A 197 13.32 15.49 19.69
CA ILE A 197 12.52 15.98 18.57
C ILE A 197 13.40 16.19 17.33
N ALA A 198 14.53 16.90 17.47
CA ALA A 198 15.45 17.14 16.36
C ALA A 198 16.04 15.83 15.80
N GLN A 199 16.39 14.88 16.67
CA GLN A 199 16.85 13.55 16.24
C GLN A 199 15.76 12.81 15.48
N ARG A 200 14.52 12.86 15.98
CA ARG A 200 13.39 12.18 15.34
C ARG A 200 13.03 12.80 13.99
N GLU A 201 13.08 14.11 13.86
CA GLU A 201 12.90 14.81 12.59
C GLU A 201 13.98 14.42 11.57
N GLN A 202 15.24 14.35 12.00
CA GLN A 202 16.35 13.92 11.14
C GLN A 202 16.19 12.47 10.68
N GLU A 203 15.77 11.57 11.57
CA GLU A 203 15.45 10.18 11.23
C GLU A 203 14.31 10.07 10.21
N LEU A 204 13.23 10.82 10.40
CA LEU A 204 12.08 10.82 9.49
C LEU A 204 12.46 11.36 8.11
N LEU A 205 13.27 12.42 8.03
CA LEU A 205 13.79 12.93 6.77
C LEU A 205 14.68 11.90 6.06
N ALA A 206 15.54 11.19 6.81
CA ALA A 206 16.37 10.13 6.25
C ALA A 206 15.54 8.93 5.74
N GLN A 207 14.47 8.56 6.47
CA GLN A 207 13.52 7.52 6.04
C GLN A 207 12.77 7.94 4.78
N LEU A 208 12.25 9.17 4.73
CA LEU A 208 11.58 9.73 3.55
C LEU A 208 12.51 9.72 2.33
N GLY A 209 13.78 10.12 2.51
CA GLY A 209 14.78 10.07 1.44
C GLY A 209 15.04 8.66 0.92
N LYS A 210 15.15 7.67 1.82
CA LYS A 210 15.30 6.25 1.44
C LYS A 210 14.08 5.73 0.69
N GLU A 211 12.87 6.03 1.17
CA GLU A 211 11.64 5.63 0.49
C GLU A 211 11.49 6.29 -0.88
N GLN A 212 11.78 7.58 -1.02
CA GLN A 212 11.74 8.28 -2.31
C GLN A 212 12.74 7.70 -3.30
N ALA A 213 13.96 7.39 -2.84
CA ALA A 213 14.97 6.71 -3.67
C ALA A 213 14.51 5.30 -4.07
N GLY A 214 13.89 4.56 -3.14
CA GLY A 214 13.28 3.26 -3.40
C GLY A 214 12.15 3.33 -4.43
N ARG A 215 11.25 4.31 -4.29
CA ARG A 215 10.17 4.58 -5.24
C ARG A 215 10.69 4.92 -6.62
N LYS A 216 11.70 5.79 -6.75
CA LYS A 216 12.32 6.12 -8.04
C LYS A 216 12.94 4.89 -8.72
N LYS A 217 13.61 4.02 -7.96
CA LYS A 217 14.16 2.76 -8.49
C LYS A 217 13.05 1.83 -8.96
N ALA A 218 12.02 1.62 -8.14
CA ALA A 218 10.86 0.81 -8.49
C ALA A 218 10.14 1.36 -9.73
N GLU A 219 9.93 2.67 -9.82
CA GLU A 219 9.30 3.31 -10.98
C GLU A 219 10.13 3.12 -12.25
N SER A 220 11.47 3.23 -12.18
CA SER A 220 12.34 2.95 -13.32
C SER A 220 12.30 1.49 -13.75
N GLN A 221 12.17 0.56 -12.78
CA GLN A 221 12.06 -0.87 -13.06
C GLN A 221 10.70 -1.23 -13.68
N VAL A 222 9.62 -0.59 -13.22
CA VAL A 222 8.28 -0.73 -13.81
C VAL A 222 8.26 -0.19 -15.24
N LYS A 223 8.84 0.99 -15.49
CA LYS A 223 8.95 1.52 -16.87
C LYS A 223 9.74 0.57 -17.77
N ALA A 224 10.84 0.01 -17.28
CA ALA A 224 11.62 -0.96 -18.05
C ALA A 224 10.83 -2.26 -18.34
N SER A 225 10.05 -2.77 -17.38
CA SER A 225 9.23 -3.96 -17.59
C SER A 225 8.03 -3.68 -18.51
N GLU A 226 7.42 -2.50 -18.44
CA GLU A 226 6.37 -2.05 -19.35
C GLU A 226 6.88 -1.94 -20.80
N GLU A 227 8.08 -1.38 -21.00
CA GLU A 227 8.71 -1.34 -22.32
C GLU A 227 9.01 -2.73 -22.88
N GLN A 228 9.47 -3.66 -22.02
CA GLN A 228 9.68 -5.06 -22.42
C GLN A 228 8.35 -5.75 -22.77
N ALA A 229 7.30 -5.58 -21.97
CA ALA A 229 5.97 -6.11 -22.25
C ALA A 229 5.41 -5.57 -23.56
N LYS A 230 5.59 -4.27 -23.84
CA LYS A 230 5.17 -3.66 -25.11
C LYS A 230 5.92 -4.27 -26.30
N LYS A 231 7.23 -4.49 -26.19
CA LYS A 231 8.02 -5.17 -27.24
C LYS A 231 7.55 -6.60 -27.49
N LEU A 232 7.26 -7.35 -26.42
CA LEU A 232 6.75 -8.73 -26.55
C LEU A 232 5.35 -8.75 -27.18
N MET A 233 4.45 -7.84 -26.82
CA MET A 233 3.14 -7.71 -27.46
C MET A 233 3.25 -7.39 -28.96
N GLU A 234 4.15 -6.48 -29.34
CA GLU A 234 4.36 -6.15 -30.75
C GLU A 234 4.93 -7.36 -31.53
N ALA A 235 5.85 -8.11 -30.92
CA ALA A 235 6.40 -9.34 -31.51
C ALA A 235 5.31 -10.42 -31.71
N LEU A 236 4.46 -10.63 -30.71
CA LEU A 236 3.35 -11.59 -30.76
C LEU A 236 2.33 -11.18 -31.83
N LYS A 237 2.03 -9.88 -31.97
CA LYS A 237 1.17 -9.36 -33.03
C LYS A 237 1.76 -9.61 -34.43
N GLN A 238 3.06 -9.43 -34.60
CA GLN A 238 3.74 -9.73 -35.86
C GLN A 238 3.74 -11.22 -36.18
N GLU A 239 3.96 -12.08 -35.17
CA GLU A 239 3.91 -13.53 -35.34
C GLU A 239 2.51 -13.99 -35.72
N LYS A 240 1.47 -13.49 -35.04
CA LYS A 240 0.06 -13.76 -35.37
C LYS A 240 -0.25 -13.39 -36.82
N LEU A 241 0.20 -12.21 -37.27
CA LEU A 241 0.01 -11.78 -38.66
C LEU A 241 0.75 -12.69 -39.66
N ARG A 242 1.94 -13.20 -39.30
CA ARG A 242 2.67 -14.17 -40.14
C ARG A 242 1.93 -15.50 -40.22
N ALA A 243 1.44 -16.01 -39.09
CA ALA A 243 0.66 -17.24 -39.03
C ALA A 243 -0.66 -17.11 -39.82
N GLU A 244 -1.36 -15.98 -39.70
CA GLU A 244 -2.58 -15.70 -40.45
C GLU A 244 -2.32 -15.66 -41.97
N LYS A 245 -1.23 -15.01 -42.40
CA LYS A 245 -0.81 -15.03 -43.81
C LYS A 245 -0.46 -16.44 -44.31
N GLN A 246 0.17 -17.26 -43.47
CA GLN A 246 0.46 -18.66 -43.82
C GLN A 246 -0.84 -19.47 -43.93
N ALA A 247 -1.76 -19.32 -42.97
CA ALA A 247 -3.06 -19.96 -43.01
C ALA A 247 -3.86 -19.56 -44.25
N GLN A 248 -3.84 -18.28 -44.63
CA GLN A 248 -4.48 -17.80 -45.85
C GLN A 248 -3.89 -18.46 -47.10
N ARG A 249 -2.55 -18.57 -47.20
CA ARG A 249 -1.91 -19.30 -48.30
C ARG A 249 -2.30 -20.77 -48.35
N HIS A 250 -2.42 -21.43 -47.19
CA HIS A 250 -2.89 -22.81 -47.12
C HIS A 250 -4.35 -22.93 -47.58
N ASN A 251 -5.22 -22.01 -47.16
CA ASN A 251 -6.62 -21.98 -47.60
C ASN A 251 -6.74 -21.75 -49.12
N ASP A 252 -5.95 -20.83 -49.68
CA ASP A 252 -5.91 -20.58 -51.12
C ASP A 252 -5.42 -21.81 -51.90
N LEU A 253 -4.41 -22.52 -51.37
CA LEU A 253 -3.92 -23.77 -51.95
C LEU A 253 -4.98 -24.88 -51.91
N ILE A 254 -5.67 -25.03 -50.78
CA ILE A 254 -6.77 -25.99 -50.64
C ILE A 254 -7.89 -25.66 -51.63
N ALA A 255 -8.27 -24.38 -51.76
CA ALA A 255 -9.27 -23.95 -52.73
C ALA A 255 -8.86 -24.26 -54.18
N ALA A 256 -7.59 -24.06 -54.53
CA ALA A 256 -7.05 -24.42 -55.84
C ALA A 256 -7.12 -25.93 -56.11
N ILE A 257 -6.72 -26.76 -55.14
CA ILE A 257 -6.79 -28.22 -55.22
C ILE A 257 -8.25 -28.69 -55.39
N ILE A 258 -9.19 -28.12 -54.63
CA ILE A 258 -10.62 -28.44 -54.76
C ILE A 258 -11.13 -28.10 -56.16
N GLN A 259 -10.75 -26.93 -56.70
CA GLN A 259 -11.16 -26.52 -58.05
C GLN A 259 -10.56 -27.41 -59.13
N GLU A 260 -9.31 -27.83 -58.97
CA GLU A 260 -8.63 -28.76 -59.88
C GLU A 260 -9.30 -30.13 -59.87
N ASN A 261 -9.54 -30.70 -58.68
CA ASN A 261 -10.28 -31.96 -58.53
C ASN A 261 -11.69 -31.88 -59.12
N LYS A 262 -12.36 -30.74 -58.99
CA LYS A 262 -13.66 -30.51 -59.63
C LYS A 262 -13.56 -30.55 -61.16
N LYS A 263 -12.57 -29.87 -61.75
CA LYS A 263 -12.34 -29.91 -63.20
C LYS A 263 -11.99 -31.31 -63.68
N GLU A 264 -11.14 -32.03 -62.93
CA GLU A 264 -10.79 -33.42 -63.23
C GLU A 264 -12.02 -34.33 -63.19
N LYS A 265 -12.88 -34.17 -62.18
CA LYS A 265 -14.15 -34.89 -62.10
C LYS A 265 -15.05 -34.60 -63.30
N GLU A 266 -15.23 -33.33 -63.66
CA GLU A 266 -16.03 -32.95 -64.83
C GLU A 266 -15.42 -33.48 -66.14
N ALA A 267 -14.08 -33.53 -66.26
CA ALA A 267 -13.41 -34.11 -67.42
C ALA A 267 -13.67 -35.62 -67.52
N LYS A 268 -13.55 -36.36 -66.40
CA LYS A 268 -13.86 -37.79 -66.35
C LYS A 268 -15.34 -38.08 -66.65
N GLU A 269 -16.26 -37.23 -66.19
CA GLU A 269 -17.69 -37.34 -66.55
C GLU A 269 -17.93 -37.11 -68.04
N ARG A 270 -17.23 -36.16 -68.67
CA ARG A 270 -17.29 -35.95 -70.13
C ARG A 270 -16.75 -37.14 -70.91
N GLU A 271 -15.56 -37.64 -70.53
CA GLU A 271 -14.97 -38.83 -71.14
C GLU A 271 -15.89 -40.06 -71.00
N TYR A 272 -16.52 -40.22 -69.84
CA TYR A 272 -17.49 -41.29 -69.62
C TYR A 272 -18.72 -41.14 -70.53
N ASN A 273 -19.28 -39.94 -70.66
CA ASN A 273 -20.40 -39.68 -71.57
C ASN A 273 -20.03 -39.94 -73.03
N GLU A 274 -18.86 -39.50 -73.49
CA GLU A 274 -18.35 -39.78 -74.84
C GLU A 274 -18.18 -41.30 -75.07
N GLN A 275 -17.66 -42.02 -74.07
CA GLN A 275 -17.58 -43.49 -74.14
C GLN A 275 -18.97 -44.14 -74.21
N MET A 276 -19.97 -43.60 -73.50
CA MET A 276 -21.35 -44.08 -73.58
C MET A 276 -21.95 -43.84 -74.97
N GLU A 277 -21.72 -42.67 -75.57
CA GLU A 277 -22.17 -42.36 -76.94
C GLU A 277 -21.53 -43.29 -77.98
N VAL A 278 -20.23 -43.58 -77.85
CA VAL A 278 -19.53 -44.55 -78.71
C VAL A 278 -20.12 -45.95 -78.55
N LYS A 279 -20.40 -46.38 -77.31
CA LYS A 279 -21.05 -47.68 -77.05
C LYS A 279 -22.45 -47.73 -77.66
N ASP A 280 -23.24 -46.67 -77.54
CA ASP A 280 -24.57 -46.58 -78.13
C ASP A 280 -24.52 -46.66 -79.66
N TYR A 281 -23.54 -45.99 -80.29
CA TYR A 281 -23.30 -46.09 -81.72
C TYR A 281 -22.93 -47.52 -82.17
N ILE A 282 -22.04 -48.19 -81.43
CA ILE A 282 -21.66 -49.59 -81.70
C ILE A 282 -22.87 -50.50 -81.54
N ILE A 283 -23.67 -50.33 -80.50
CA ILE A 283 -24.90 -51.10 -80.28
C ILE A 283 -25.88 -50.90 -81.44
N GLU A 284 -26.07 -49.67 -81.93
CA GLU A 284 -26.98 -49.40 -83.06
C GLU A 284 -26.45 -50.00 -84.38
N ASN A 285 -25.13 -49.97 -84.60
CA ASN A 285 -24.50 -50.63 -85.74
C ASN A 285 -24.65 -52.17 -85.65
N LEU A 286 -24.39 -52.76 -84.50
CA LEU A 286 -24.59 -54.20 -84.27
C LEU A 286 -26.05 -54.61 -84.42
N LYS A 287 -27.01 -53.83 -83.91
CA LYS A 287 -28.45 -54.03 -84.15
C LYS A 287 -28.79 -53.98 -85.63
N SER A 288 -28.18 -53.05 -86.38
CA SER A 288 -28.36 -52.94 -87.82
C SER A 288 -27.76 -54.13 -88.57
N GLN A 289 -26.58 -54.59 -88.18
CA GLN A 289 -25.96 -55.82 -88.69
C GLN A 289 -26.81 -57.06 -88.34
N LEU A 290 -27.34 -57.16 -87.12
CA LEU A 290 -28.27 -58.22 -86.73
C LEU A 290 -29.56 -58.17 -87.55
N ARG A 291 -30.12 -56.99 -87.84
CA ARG A 291 -31.28 -56.82 -88.75
C ARG A 291 -30.96 -57.30 -90.18
N THR A 292 -29.73 -57.07 -90.67
CA THR A 292 -29.29 -57.58 -91.97
C THR A 292 -28.98 -59.08 -91.96
N HIS A 293 -28.48 -59.62 -90.83
CA HIS A 293 -28.19 -61.05 -90.69
C HIS A 293 -29.45 -61.88 -90.40
N THR A 294 -30.45 -61.34 -89.70
CA THR A 294 -31.77 -62.00 -89.59
C THR A 294 -32.52 -62.01 -90.92
N SER A 295 -32.33 -61.01 -91.78
CA SER A 295 -32.84 -61.04 -93.16
C SER A 295 -32.00 -61.93 -94.09
N ALA A 296 -30.70 -62.12 -93.83
CA ALA A 296 -29.84 -63.08 -94.56
C ALA A 296 -29.98 -64.54 -94.06
N SER A 297 -30.43 -64.74 -92.82
CA SER A 297 -30.72 -66.05 -92.20
C SER A 297 -32.04 -66.67 -92.68
N ALA A 298 -32.83 -65.96 -93.50
CA ALA A 298 -33.98 -66.52 -94.20
C ALA A 298 -33.57 -67.31 -95.47
N SER A 299 -32.29 -67.72 -95.58
CA SER A 299 -31.82 -68.63 -96.62
C SER A 299 -31.15 -69.86 -95.98
N PRO A 300 -31.68 -71.08 -96.18
CA PRO A 300 -31.20 -72.27 -95.49
C PRO A 300 -29.97 -72.83 -96.21
N ARG A 301 -28.81 -72.76 -95.56
CA ARG A 301 -27.67 -73.59 -95.97
C ARG A 301 -26.76 -73.96 -94.80
N ASN A 302 -26.93 -75.21 -94.37
CA ASN A 302 -25.95 -76.12 -93.77
C ASN A 302 -24.72 -75.54 -93.07
N SER A 303 -24.64 -75.76 -91.76
CA SER A 303 -23.44 -76.37 -91.18
C SER A 303 -23.77 -77.16 -89.90
N ILE A 304 -23.30 -78.39 -89.91
CA ILE A 304 -23.34 -79.43 -88.88
C ILE A 304 -22.65 -78.90 -87.61
N ILE A 305 -23.32 -79.02 -86.45
CA ILE A 305 -22.74 -78.70 -85.13
C ILE A 305 -22.37 -80.02 -84.43
N ASP A 306 -21.12 -80.07 -83.99
CA ASP A 306 -20.44 -81.18 -83.31
C ASP A 306 -20.93 -81.29 -81.84
N PRO A 307 -21.38 -82.47 -81.35
CA PRO A 307 -22.00 -82.61 -80.03
C PRO A 307 -21.07 -82.36 -78.83
N ASP A 308 -19.74 -82.40 -78.99
CA ASP A 308 -18.79 -82.20 -77.88
C ASP A 308 -18.64 -80.72 -77.48
N GLN A 309 -18.77 -79.79 -78.45
CA GLN A 309 -18.82 -78.34 -78.17
C GLN A 309 -20.08 -77.91 -77.43
N SER A 310 -21.19 -78.65 -77.61
CA SER A 310 -22.45 -78.36 -76.92
C SER A 310 -22.39 -78.61 -75.40
N GLY A 311 -21.55 -79.56 -74.96
CA GLY A 311 -21.32 -79.87 -73.54
C GLY A 311 -20.42 -78.85 -72.87
N GLU A 312 -19.35 -78.43 -73.54
CA GLU A 312 -18.47 -77.36 -73.05
C GLU A 312 -19.18 -75.99 -73.03
N PHE A 313 -20.02 -75.71 -74.03
CA PHE A 313 -20.86 -74.51 -74.07
C PHE A 313 -21.88 -74.47 -72.93
N SER A 314 -22.50 -75.61 -72.58
CA SER A 314 -23.40 -75.70 -71.43
C SER A 314 -22.68 -75.43 -70.10
N ARG A 315 -21.47 -75.97 -69.91
CA ARG A 315 -20.65 -75.71 -68.71
C ARG A 315 -20.15 -74.26 -68.65
N LEU A 316 -19.90 -73.65 -69.81
CA LEU A 316 -19.53 -72.24 -69.91
C LEU A 316 -20.71 -71.33 -69.54
N MET A 317 -21.91 -71.66 -70.02
CA MET A 317 -23.14 -70.95 -69.67
C MET A 317 -23.44 -71.05 -68.16
N GLU A 318 -23.25 -72.23 -67.56
CA GLU A 318 -23.42 -72.43 -66.11
C GLU A 318 -22.42 -71.57 -65.30
N ARG A 319 -21.14 -71.52 -65.70
CA ARG A 319 -20.14 -70.64 -65.05
C ARG A 319 -20.37 -69.15 -65.31
N MET A 320 -20.88 -68.78 -66.48
CA MET A 320 -21.29 -67.40 -66.77
C MET A 320 -22.48 -66.98 -65.92
N GLU A 321 -23.43 -67.88 -65.69
CA GLU A 321 -24.58 -67.66 -64.83
C GLU A 321 -24.15 -67.53 -63.36
N ASP A 322 -23.22 -68.38 -62.89
CA ASP A 322 -22.60 -68.24 -61.56
C ASP A 322 -21.85 -66.91 -61.42
N MET A 323 -21.11 -66.50 -62.44
CA MET A 323 -20.38 -65.22 -62.43
C MET A 323 -21.32 -64.02 -62.46
N ALA A 324 -22.43 -64.10 -63.20
CA ALA A 324 -23.48 -63.09 -63.20
C ALA A 324 -24.14 -62.96 -61.82
N GLN A 325 -24.39 -64.09 -61.14
CA GLN A 325 -24.89 -64.08 -59.76
C GLN A 325 -23.87 -63.49 -58.77
N VAL A 326 -22.58 -63.79 -58.93
CA VAL A 326 -21.52 -63.20 -58.10
C VAL A 326 -21.41 -61.69 -58.34
N LEU A 327 -21.49 -61.23 -59.58
CA LEU A 327 -21.49 -59.79 -59.91
C LEU A 327 -22.71 -59.09 -59.34
N GLN A 328 -23.90 -59.69 -59.42
CA GLN A 328 -25.11 -59.13 -58.84
C GLN A 328 -24.99 -59.01 -57.31
N ARG A 329 -24.56 -60.07 -56.63
CA ARG A 329 -24.31 -60.04 -55.17
C ARG A 329 -23.24 -59.02 -54.80
N THR A 330 -22.23 -58.83 -55.64
CA THR A 330 -21.17 -57.83 -55.43
C THR A 330 -21.71 -56.41 -55.59
N GLN A 331 -22.56 -56.18 -56.58
CA GLN A 331 -23.21 -54.88 -56.82
C GLN A 331 -24.20 -54.53 -55.70
N GLU A 332 -24.98 -55.51 -55.23
CA GLU A 332 -25.87 -55.36 -54.07
C GLU A 332 -25.08 -55.00 -52.81
N LYS A 333 -24.01 -55.75 -52.50
CA LYS A 333 -23.11 -55.44 -51.38
C LYS A 333 -22.43 -54.07 -51.50
N GLU A 334 -22.04 -53.66 -52.70
CA GLU A 334 -21.45 -52.33 -52.92
C GLU A 334 -22.49 -51.22 -52.71
N SER A 335 -23.74 -51.43 -53.12
CA SER A 335 -24.84 -50.50 -52.86
C SER A 335 -25.16 -50.39 -51.36
N GLU A 336 -25.12 -51.52 -50.64
CA GLU A 336 -25.30 -51.56 -49.19
C GLU A 336 -24.16 -50.85 -48.46
N ALA A 337 -22.91 -51.08 -48.88
CA ALA A 337 -21.74 -50.39 -48.33
C ALA A 337 -21.82 -48.87 -48.57
N ARG A 338 -22.24 -48.42 -49.75
CA ARG A 338 -22.47 -46.99 -50.03
C ARG A 338 -23.58 -46.40 -49.15
N ALA A 339 -24.67 -47.13 -48.95
CA ALA A 339 -25.74 -46.72 -48.05
C ALA A 339 -25.27 -46.64 -46.58
N GLN A 340 -24.41 -47.57 -46.15
CA GLN A 340 -23.80 -47.52 -44.81
C GLN A 340 -22.83 -46.35 -44.66
N VAL A 341 -21.96 -46.09 -45.65
CA VAL A 341 -21.07 -44.92 -45.64
C VAL A 341 -21.86 -43.62 -45.56
N GLN A 342 -22.98 -43.51 -46.30
CA GLN A 342 -23.85 -42.34 -46.22
C GLN A 342 -24.45 -42.17 -44.82
N ARG A 343 -24.96 -43.26 -44.20
CA ARG A 343 -25.48 -43.22 -42.83
C ARG A 343 -24.41 -42.84 -41.80
N LEU A 344 -23.19 -43.36 -41.93
CA LEU A 344 -22.07 -43.02 -41.06
C LEU A 344 -21.65 -41.55 -41.23
N SER A 345 -21.66 -41.04 -42.46
CA SER A 345 -21.41 -39.62 -42.74
C SER A 345 -22.47 -38.71 -42.10
N ASP A 346 -23.75 -39.09 -42.21
CA ASP A 346 -24.84 -38.32 -41.60
C ASP A 346 -24.79 -38.38 -40.06
N ALA A 347 -24.43 -39.53 -39.49
CA ALA A 347 -24.22 -39.68 -38.04
C ALA A 347 -23.01 -38.88 -37.54
N LEU A 348 -21.91 -38.86 -38.29
CA LEU A 348 -20.73 -38.04 -37.98
C LEU A 348 -21.09 -36.55 -37.97
N LYS A 349 -21.84 -36.09 -38.99
CA LYS A 349 -22.30 -34.71 -39.07
C LYS A 349 -23.19 -34.33 -37.88
N GLN A 350 -24.13 -35.21 -37.50
CA GLN A 350 -24.96 -34.99 -36.31
C GLN A 350 -24.14 -34.96 -35.02
N SER A 351 -23.11 -35.80 -34.90
CA SER A 351 -22.17 -35.79 -33.76
C SER A 351 -21.35 -34.50 -33.71
N GLU A 352 -20.87 -33.99 -34.86
CA GLU A 352 -20.16 -32.71 -34.93
C GLU A 352 -21.06 -31.52 -34.57
N GLU A 353 -22.30 -31.51 -35.07
CA GLU A 353 -23.31 -30.51 -34.71
C GLU A 353 -23.64 -30.56 -33.21
N ALA A 354 -23.74 -31.76 -32.62
CA ALA A 354 -23.93 -31.94 -31.19
C ALA A 354 -22.74 -31.40 -30.36
N ARG A 355 -21.50 -31.68 -30.78
CA ARG A 355 -20.30 -31.14 -30.11
C ARG A 355 -20.23 -29.62 -30.22
N GLN A 356 -20.63 -29.03 -31.35
CA GLN A 356 -20.70 -27.58 -31.49
C GLN A 356 -21.76 -26.97 -30.58
N ALA A 357 -22.94 -27.58 -30.49
CA ALA A 357 -23.99 -27.14 -29.57
C ALA A 357 -23.56 -27.23 -28.10
N GLU A 358 -22.85 -28.30 -27.72
CA GLU A 358 -22.30 -28.49 -26.38
C GLU A 358 -21.20 -27.47 -26.06
N SER A 359 -20.30 -27.19 -27.01
CA SER A 359 -19.28 -26.14 -26.86
C SER A 359 -19.91 -24.77 -26.61
N VAL A 360 -20.96 -24.41 -27.36
CA VAL A 360 -21.68 -23.14 -27.18
C VAL A 360 -22.39 -23.11 -25.81
N SER A 361 -22.97 -24.23 -25.37
CA SER A 361 -23.56 -24.36 -24.04
C SER A 361 -22.52 -24.18 -22.93
N TYR A 362 -21.34 -24.79 -23.09
CA TYR A 362 -20.22 -24.64 -22.17
C TYR A 362 -19.74 -23.19 -22.07
N ASP A 363 -19.53 -22.51 -23.21
CA ASP A 363 -19.11 -21.10 -23.23
C ASP A 363 -20.15 -20.17 -22.57
N ASN A 364 -21.44 -20.44 -22.79
CA ASN A 364 -22.53 -19.73 -22.13
C ASN A 364 -22.51 -19.96 -20.61
N ASN A 365 -22.28 -21.19 -20.16
CA ASN A 365 -22.18 -21.53 -18.73
C ASN A 365 -20.96 -20.88 -18.07
N VAL A 366 -19.81 -20.87 -18.74
CA VAL A 366 -18.59 -20.17 -18.27
C VAL A 366 -18.83 -18.68 -18.17
N THR A 367 -19.51 -18.09 -19.15
CA THR A 367 -19.88 -16.66 -19.14
C THR A 367 -20.84 -16.34 -17.99
N ALA A 368 -21.85 -17.18 -17.76
CA ALA A 368 -22.80 -17.03 -16.65
C ALA A 368 -22.09 -17.15 -15.29
N LEU A 369 -21.19 -18.12 -15.11
CA LEU A 369 -20.38 -18.26 -13.90
C LEU A 369 -19.47 -17.05 -13.68
N THR A 370 -18.88 -16.51 -14.75
CA THR A 370 -18.04 -15.30 -14.69
C THR A 370 -18.86 -14.09 -14.25
N GLN A 371 -20.07 -13.93 -14.77
CA GLN A 371 -20.99 -12.88 -14.36
C GLN A 371 -21.42 -13.04 -12.90
N GLN A 372 -21.70 -14.26 -12.44
CA GLN A 372 -22.02 -14.53 -11.04
C GLN A 372 -20.84 -14.20 -10.11
N LEU A 373 -19.62 -14.60 -10.47
CA LEU A 373 -18.39 -14.28 -9.72
C LEU A 373 -18.15 -12.77 -9.63
N ASN A 374 -18.34 -12.04 -10.74
CA ASN A 374 -18.24 -10.59 -10.76
C ASN A 374 -19.32 -9.95 -9.89
N SER A 375 -20.57 -10.42 -9.95
CA SER A 375 -21.65 -9.92 -9.09
C SER A 375 -21.35 -10.17 -7.61
N TYR A 376 -20.78 -11.32 -7.25
CA TYR A 376 -20.39 -11.65 -5.88
C TYR A 376 -19.22 -10.77 -5.41
N ARG A 377 -18.26 -10.50 -6.29
CA ARG A 377 -17.15 -9.58 -6.01
C ARG A 377 -17.65 -8.17 -5.77
N ASP A 378 -18.59 -7.69 -6.59
CA ASP A 378 -19.18 -6.37 -6.47
C ASP A 378 -20.06 -6.26 -5.21
N THR A 379 -20.82 -7.29 -4.86
CA THR A 379 -21.58 -7.32 -3.59
C THR A 379 -20.65 -7.38 -2.39
N LYS A 380 -19.54 -8.14 -2.45
CA LYS A 380 -18.54 -8.16 -1.37
C LYS A 380 -17.83 -6.82 -1.20
N LEU A 381 -17.51 -6.15 -2.29
CA LEU A 381 -16.97 -4.79 -2.24
C LEU A 381 -17.99 -3.82 -1.63
N ALA A 382 -19.26 -3.92 -2.02
CA ALA A 382 -20.35 -3.11 -1.45
C ALA A 382 -20.52 -3.37 0.06
N GLU A 383 -20.47 -4.63 0.50
CA GLU A 383 -20.49 -5.01 1.92
C GLU A 383 -19.27 -4.47 2.67
N GLU A 384 -18.07 -4.48 2.07
CA GLU A 384 -16.88 -3.87 2.68
C GLU A 384 -17.00 -2.34 2.80
N HIS A 385 -17.56 -1.68 1.80
CA HIS A 385 -17.83 -0.25 1.84
C HIS A 385 -18.89 0.08 2.90
N GLU A 386 -19.94 -0.72 3.02
CA GLU A 386 -20.96 -0.58 4.06
C GLU A 386 -20.37 -0.87 5.45
N ARG A 387 -19.48 -1.87 5.57
CA ARG A 387 -18.75 -2.17 6.80
C ARG A 387 -17.85 -1.01 7.21
N ARG A 388 -17.06 -0.43 6.30
CA ARG A 388 -16.27 0.78 6.61
C ARG A 388 -17.16 1.94 7.04
N ALA A 389 -18.32 2.13 6.38
CA ALA A 389 -19.29 3.14 6.78
C ALA A 389 -19.94 2.86 8.15
N LYS A 390 -20.13 1.59 8.52
CA LYS A 390 -20.60 1.18 9.86
C LYS A 390 -19.51 1.33 10.92
N GLU A 391 -18.26 1.02 10.59
CA GLU A 391 -17.08 1.22 11.46
C GLU A 391 -16.87 2.70 11.75
N ASP A 392 -17.05 3.59 10.76
CA ASP A 392 -17.00 5.04 10.96
C ASP A 392 -18.17 5.54 11.83
N ARG A 393 -19.33 4.88 11.80
CA ARG A 393 -20.46 5.16 12.73
C ARG A 393 -20.22 4.60 14.13
N GLN A 394 -19.58 3.44 14.27
CA GLN A 394 -19.28 2.77 15.54
C GLN A 394 -18.09 3.38 16.29
N ARG A 395 -17.15 4.05 15.59
CA ARG A 395 -16.13 4.91 16.21
C ARG A 395 -16.72 6.02 17.09
N GLY A 396 -18.04 6.25 17.02
CA GLY A 396 -18.79 7.11 17.93
C GLY A 396 -19.23 6.48 19.27
N ARG A 397 -19.17 5.15 19.48
CA ARG A 397 -19.52 4.50 20.77
C ARG A 397 -19.30 2.98 20.70
N GLY A 398 -18.20 2.49 21.24
CA GLY A 398 -17.96 1.06 21.46
C GLY A 398 -16.62 0.83 22.13
N THR A 399 -16.58 0.05 23.21
CA THR A 399 -15.33 -0.35 23.85
C THR A 399 -14.58 -1.33 22.94
N VAL A 400 -13.25 -1.18 22.87
CA VAL A 400 -12.36 -1.95 21.97
C VAL A 400 -12.55 -3.47 22.08
N SER A 401 -12.94 -3.97 23.25
CA SER A 401 -13.20 -5.38 23.53
C SER A 401 -14.40 -5.96 22.78
N ASP A 402 -15.48 -5.19 22.62
CA ASP A 402 -16.69 -5.67 21.94
C ASP A 402 -16.51 -5.68 20.42
N ALA A 403 -15.83 -4.66 19.88
CA ALA A 403 -15.43 -4.63 18.46
C ALA A 403 -14.45 -5.76 18.10
N MET A 404 -13.60 -6.20 19.04
CA MET A 404 -12.68 -7.32 18.82
C MET A 404 -13.40 -8.68 18.82
N LYS A 405 -14.38 -8.90 19.71
CA LYS A 405 -15.20 -10.13 19.70
C LYS A 405 -16.06 -10.23 18.44
N GLU A 406 -16.62 -9.11 17.99
CA GLU A 406 -17.37 -9.03 16.73
C GLU A 406 -16.47 -9.35 15.54
N ASN A 407 -15.28 -8.74 15.44
CA ASN A 407 -14.31 -9.05 14.39
C ASN A 407 -13.82 -10.51 14.42
N ALA A 408 -13.57 -11.10 15.59
CA ALA A 408 -13.17 -12.50 15.71
C ALA A 408 -14.28 -13.46 15.23
N THR A 409 -15.54 -13.12 15.49
CA THR A 409 -16.70 -13.90 15.03
C THR A 409 -16.87 -13.78 13.52
N ILE A 410 -16.72 -12.57 12.98
CA ILE A 410 -16.75 -12.29 11.55
C ILE A 410 -15.64 -13.07 10.83
N VAL A 411 -14.40 -13.04 11.34
CA VAL A 411 -13.27 -13.79 10.76
C VAL A 411 -13.56 -15.29 10.74
N ARG A 412 -14.10 -15.87 11.82
CA ARG A 412 -14.50 -17.30 11.84
C ARG A 412 -15.58 -17.62 10.82
N GLN A 413 -16.61 -16.79 10.72
CA GLN A 413 -17.67 -16.96 9.73
C GLN A 413 -17.13 -16.89 8.31
N TYR A 414 -16.21 -15.95 8.04
CA TYR A 414 -15.52 -15.86 6.75
C TYR A 414 -14.69 -17.10 6.47
N THR A 415 -13.88 -17.58 7.42
CA THR A 415 -13.10 -18.81 7.27
C THR A 415 -13.97 -20.02 6.95
N THR A 416 -15.04 -20.24 7.71
CA THR A 416 -15.96 -21.36 7.47
C THR A 416 -16.68 -21.22 6.13
N SER A 417 -17.08 -20.00 5.73
CA SER A 417 -17.70 -19.78 4.42
C SER A 417 -16.75 -20.07 3.26
N LEU A 418 -15.46 -19.70 3.40
CA LEU A 418 -14.43 -19.96 2.41
C LEU A 418 -14.08 -21.45 2.35
N GLU A 419 -14.01 -22.14 3.48
CA GLU A 419 -13.81 -23.60 3.53
C GLU A 419 -14.96 -24.34 2.85
N ASN A 420 -16.21 -23.94 3.11
CA ASN A 420 -17.38 -24.51 2.46
C ASN A 420 -17.36 -24.27 0.95
N LEU A 421 -16.99 -23.07 0.50
CA LEU A 421 -16.89 -22.74 -0.91
C LEU A 421 -15.77 -23.54 -1.60
N ILE A 422 -14.61 -23.68 -0.96
CA ILE A 422 -13.51 -24.48 -1.51
C ILE A 422 -13.89 -25.97 -1.58
N SER A 423 -14.58 -26.50 -0.57
CA SER A 423 -15.07 -27.88 -0.60
C SER A 423 -16.11 -28.09 -1.69
N SER A 424 -17.06 -27.17 -1.84
CA SER A 424 -18.06 -27.22 -2.92
C SER A 424 -17.42 -27.15 -4.32
N LEU A 425 -16.37 -26.33 -4.49
CA LEU A 425 -15.61 -26.28 -5.73
C LEU A 425 -14.83 -27.59 -5.98
N GLN A 426 -14.31 -28.23 -4.94
CA GLN A 426 -13.67 -29.54 -5.06
C GLN A 426 -14.67 -30.63 -5.45
N ASP A 427 -15.85 -30.65 -4.83
CA ASP A 427 -16.90 -31.63 -5.12
C ASP A 427 -17.40 -31.46 -6.56
N ARG A 428 -17.62 -30.21 -7.01
CA ARG A 428 -18.03 -29.93 -8.39
C ARG A 428 -16.94 -30.26 -9.41
N LEU A 429 -15.67 -30.04 -9.07
CA LEU A 429 -14.54 -30.45 -9.92
C LEU A 429 -14.47 -31.98 -10.01
N ASN A 430 -14.73 -32.70 -8.92
CA ASN A 430 -14.75 -34.17 -8.92
C ASN A 430 -15.92 -34.70 -9.75
N ALA A 431 -17.13 -34.15 -9.58
CA ALA A 431 -18.32 -34.54 -10.34
C ALA A 431 -18.13 -34.32 -11.85
N LEU A 432 -17.64 -33.15 -12.27
CA LEU A 432 -17.34 -32.90 -13.67
C LEU A 432 -16.29 -33.89 -14.21
N ASN A 433 -15.28 -34.26 -13.41
CA ASN A 433 -14.29 -35.24 -13.85
C ASN A 433 -14.87 -36.65 -14.01
N GLU A 434 -15.78 -37.07 -13.13
CA GLU A 434 -16.45 -38.36 -13.26
C GLU A 434 -17.33 -38.41 -14.51
N GLU A 435 -18.08 -37.33 -14.78
CA GLU A 435 -18.90 -37.19 -15.98
C GLU A 435 -18.03 -37.21 -17.26
N TYR A 436 -17.02 -36.33 -17.36
CA TYR A 436 -16.12 -36.26 -18.51
C TYR A 436 -15.28 -37.53 -18.69
N GLY A 437 -14.86 -38.17 -17.59
CA GLY A 437 -14.18 -39.46 -17.62
C GLY A 437 -15.08 -40.57 -18.15
N GLY A 438 -16.36 -40.57 -17.76
CA GLY A 438 -17.38 -41.46 -18.31
C GLY A 438 -17.56 -41.27 -19.82
N TYR A 439 -17.72 -40.02 -20.28
CA TYR A 439 -17.86 -39.72 -21.71
C TYR A 439 -16.64 -40.15 -22.53
N LEU A 440 -15.42 -39.91 -22.03
CA LEU A 440 -14.20 -40.36 -22.71
C LEU A 440 -14.12 -41.88 -22.78
N HIS A 441 -14.49 -42.58 -21.70
CA HIS A 441 -14.48 -44.03 -21.67
C HIS A 441 -15.48 -44.64 -22.64
N GLU A 442 -16.73 -44.13 -22.65
CA GLU A 442 -17.76 -44.57 -23.61
C GLU A 442 -17.33 -44.30 -25.06
N ALA A 443 -16.72 -43.14 -25.34
CA ALA A 443 -16.21 -42.82 -26.67
C ALA A 443 -15.02 -43.70 -27.09
N GLU A 444 -14.12 -44.06 -26.16
CA GLU A 444 -13.03 -45.01 -26.40
C GLU A 444 -13.57 -46.43 -26.68
N GLU A 445 -14.57 -46.88 -25.91
CA GLU A 445 -15.24 -48.17 -26.13
C GLU A 445 -15.96 -48.21 -27.49
N GLU A 446 -16.62 -47.12 -27.89
CA GLU A 446 -17.27 -47.03 -29.19
C GLU A 446 -16.26 -47.10 -30.34
N VAL A 447 -15.16 -46.32 -30.27
CA VAL A 447 -14.11 -46.33 -31.30
C VAL A 447 -13.43 -47.70 -31.39
N THR A 448 -13.16 -48.35 -30.26
CA THR A 448 -12.55 -49.69 -30.25
C THR A 448 -13.49 -50.77 -30.80
N SER A 449 -14.80 -50.66 -30.51
CA SER A 449 -15.83 -51.52 -31.08
C SER A 449 -15.94 -51.35 -32.60
N GLN A 450 -16.02 -50.10 -33.09
CA GLN A 450 -16.06 -49.80 -34.52
C GLN A 450 -14.80 -50.27 -35.24
N ARG A 451 -13.62 -50.09 -34.63
CA ARG A 451 -12.34 -50.60 -35.15
C ARG A 451 -12.35 -52.13 -35.30
N ARG A 452 -12.90 -52.85 -34.32
CA ARG A 452 -13.01 -54.31 -34.36
C ARG A 452 -13.89 -54.76 -35.53
N ILE A 453 -15.07 -54.17 -35.68
CA ILE A 453 -16.00 -54.49 -36.78
C ILE A 453 -15.36 -54.25 -38.15
N LEU A 454 -14.65 -53.12 -38.32
CA LEU A 454 -13.96 -52.82 -39.58
C LEU A 454 -12.77 -53.74 -39.84
N ALA A 455 -12.06 -54.17 -38.79
CA ALA A 455 -10.97 -55.14 -38.91
C ALA A 455 -11.50 -56.51 -39.36
N ASP A 456 -12.59 -56.98 -38.76
CA ASP A 456 -13.26 -58.23 -39.13
C ASP A 456 -13.75 -58.15 -40.59
N HIS A 457 -14.37 -57.04 -41.00
CA HIS A 457 -14.81 -56.84 -42.39
C HIS A 457 -13.63 -56.81 -43.39
N GLU A 458 -12.48 -56.25 -43.02
CA GLU A 458 -11.28 -56.26 -43.86
C GLU A 458 -10.66 -57.65 -43.97
N GLU A 459 -10.76 -58.47 -42.92
CA GLU A 459 -10.36 -59.88 -42.92
C GLU A 459 -11.27 -60.70 -43.85
N ASP A 460 -12.60 -60.61 -43.69
CA ASP A 460 -13.57 -61.26 -44.58
C ASP A 460 -13.38 -60.85 -46.05
N SER A 461 -13.18 -59.54 -46.28
CA SER A 461 -12.94 -59.01 -47.62
C SER A 461 -11.61 -59.52 -48.20
N ARG A 462 -10.59 -59.76 -47.36
CA ARG A 462 -9.31 -60.33 -47.77
C ARG A 462 -9.47 -61.79 -48.17
N GLU A 463 -10.23 -62.57 -47.41
CA GLU A 463 -10.55 -63.97 -47.75
C GLU A 463 -11.30 -64.05 -49.08
N ILE A 464 -12.34 -63.22 -49.27
CA ILE A 464 -13.10 -63.15 -50.54
C ILE A 464 -12.18 -62.81 -51.71
N ARG A 465 -11.26 -61.84 -51.55
CA ARG A 465 -10.28 -61.49 -52.59
C ARG A 465 -9.31 -62.63 -52.89
N GLN A 466 -8.88 -63.39 -51.88
CA GLN A 466 -8.01 -64.55 -52.06
C GLN A 466 -8.72 -65.66 -52.83
N VAL A 467 -9.99 -65.95 -52.51
CA VAL A 467 -10.82 -66.89 -53.25
C VAL A 467 -10.99 -66.41 -54.69
N PHE A 468 -11.37 -65.16 -54.91
CA PHE A 468 -11.53 -64.58 -56.26
C PHE A 468 -10.25 -64.62 -57.10
N ARG A 469 -9.09 -64.30 -56.52
CA ARG A 469 -7.80 -64.41 -57.24
C ARG A 469 -7.47 -65.86 -57.61
N SER A 470 -7.72 -66.81 -56.71
CA SER A 470 -7.44 -68.23 -56.98
C SER A 470 -8.37 -68.82 -58.05
N THR A 471 -9.66 -68.45 -58.05
CA THR A 471 -10.62 -68.86 -59.09
C THR A 471 -10.36 -68.16 -60.43
N SER A 472 -10.02 -66.87 -60.42
CA SER A 472 -9.62 -66.12 -61.62
C SER A 472 -8.37 -66.71 -62.27
N LEU A 473 -7.32 -67.03 -61.48
CA LEU A 473 -6.12 -67.71 -61.99
C LEU A 473 -6.43 -69.11 -62.55
N GLY A 474 -7.40 -69.82 -61.96
CA GLY A 474 -7.88 -71.10 -62.49
C GLY A 474 -8.58 -70.95 -63.85
N LEU A 475 -9.44 -69.93 -63.99
CA LEU A 475 -10.12 -69.61 -65.25
C LEU A 475 -9.14 -69.13 -66.32
N GLN A 476 -8.19 -68.27 -65.97
CA GLN A 476 -7.11 -67.84 -66.89
C GLN A 476 -6.31 -69.04 -67.40
N LYS A 477 -5.94 -70.02 -66.55
CA LYS A 477 -5.23 -71.22 -67.00
C LYS A 477 -6.01 -72.06 -68.02
N ILE A 478 -7.34 -72.14 -67.88
CA ILE A 478 -8.21 -72.85 -68.82
C ILE A 478 -8.32 -72.07 -70.13
N TYR A 479 -8.52 -70.75 -70.04
CA TYR A 479 -8.75 -69.89 -71.19
C TYR A 479 -7.49 -69.56 -72.01
N TRP A 480 -6.29 -69.59 -71.43
CA TRP A 480 -5.06 -69.42 -72.21
C TRP A 480 -4.84 -70.56 -73.24
N GLY A 481 -5.59 -71.67 -73.14
CA GLY A 481 -5.66 -72.71 -74.16
C GLY A 481 -6.54 -72.37 -75.36
N THR A 482 -7.51 -71.46 -75.22
CA THR A 482 -8.45 -71.06 -76.26
C THR A 482 -8.19 -69.60 -76.67
N ARG A 483 -7.65 -69.38 -77.88
CA ARG A 483 -7.32 -68.03 -78.44
C ARG A 483 -8.57 -67.22 -78.82
N GLU A 484 -9.56 -67.15 -77.95
CA GLU A 484 -10.85 -66.54 -78.22
C GLU A 484 -10.88 -65.09 -77.69
N PRO A 485 -11.23 -64.09 -78.51
CA PRO A 485 -11.18 -62.67 -78.11
C PRO A 485 -12.14 -62.31 -76.98
N GLN A 486 -13.26 -63.04 -76.83
CA GLN A 486 -14.23 -62.86 -75.75
C GLN A 486 -13.65 -63.23 -74.36
N ALA A 487 -12.69 -64.16 -74.32
CA ALA A 487 -11.99 -64.54 -73.10
C ALA A 487 -11.17 -63.39 -72.50
N GLN A 488 -10.53 -62.59 -73.38
CA GLN A 488 -9.69 -61.48 -72.96
C GLN A 488 -10.52 -60.33 -72.36
N GLU A 489 -11.75 -60.13 -72.86
CA GLU A 489 -12.68 -59.15 -72.31
C GLU A 489 -13.16 -59.54 -70.90
N ILE A 490 -13.51 -60.81 -70.68
CA ILE A 490 -13.91 -61.32 -69.36
C ILE A 490 -12.75 -61.21 -68.36
N ILE A 491 -11.51 -61.52 -68.78
CA ILE A 491 -10.31 -61.34 -67.95
C ILE A 491 -10.13 -59.86 -67.57
N GLY A 492 -10.28 -58.93 -68.51
CA GLY A 492 -10.19 -57.50 -68.23
C GLY A 492 -11.28 -56.99 -67.27
N GLN A 493 -12.49 -57.53 -67.34
CA GLN A 493 -13.57 -57.22 -66.40
C GLN A 493 -13.30 -57.77 -65.00
N LEU A 494 -12.73 -58.98 -64.90
CA LEU A 494 -12.31 -59.58 -63.62
C LEU A 494 -11.16 -58.80 -62.96
N ASP A 495 -10.16 -58.37 -63.73
CA ASP A 495 -9.05 -57.54 -63.23
C ASP A 495 -9.55 -56.16 -62.80
N SER A 496 -10.51 -55.57 -63.53
CA SER A 496 -11.16 -54.31 -63.14
C SER A 496 -11.98 -54.44 -61.86
N ALA A 497 -12.67 -55.57 -61.67
CA ALA A 497 -13.43 -55.86 -60.45
C ALA A 497 -12.48 -56.10 -59.25
N ALA A 498 -11.37 -56.80 -59.44
CA ALA A 498 -10.31 -56.94 -58.43
C ALA A 498 -9.72 -55.58 -58.03
N GLY A 499 -9.44 -54.71 -59.01
CA GLY A 499 -8.96 -53.35 -58.77
C GLY A 499 -9.95 -52.52 -57.93
N ARG A 500 -11.25 -52.60 -58.24
CA ARG A 500 -12.30 -51.93 -57.42
C ARG A 500 -12.35 -52.49 -55.99
N ALA A 501 -12.24 -53.80 -55.81
CA ALA A 501 -12.20 -54.41 -54.48
C ALA A 501 -10.95 -53.99 -53.66
N GLU A 502 -9.81 -53.77 -54.31
CA GLU A 502 -8.60 -53.23 -53.67
C GLU A 502 -8.75 -51.76 -53.27
N THR A 503 -9.43 -50.94 -54.08
CA THR A 503 -9.76 -49.56 -53.69
C THR A 503 -10.70 -49.49 -52.48
N SER A 504 -11.67 -50.40 -52.39
CA SER A 504 -12.55 -50.53 -51.22
C SER A 504 -11.77 -50.93 -49.95
N SER A 505 -10.80 -51.84 -50.06
CA SER A 505 -9.90 -52.21 -48.95
C SER A 505 -8.96 -51.08 -48.52
N ALA A 506 -8.47 -50.28 -49.47
CA ALA A 506 -7.72 -49.07 -49.15
C ALA A 506 -8.56 -48.08 -48.34
N ALA A 507 -9.84 -47.91 -48.70
CA ALA A 507 -10.77 -47.05 -47.94
C ALA A 507 -11.01 -47.56 -46.51
N VAL A 508 -11.22 -48.87 -46.31
CA VAL A 508 -11.38 -49.46 -44.96
C VAL A 508 -10.11 -49.29 -44.12
N ARG A 509 -8.92 -49.48 -44.71
CA ARG A 509 -7.65 -49.23 -44.02
C ARG A 509 -7.44 -47.76 -43.64
N VAL A 510 -7.86 -46.83 -44.49
CA VAL A 510 -7.85 -45.40 -44.16
C VAL A 510 -8.82 -45.10 -43.02
N ALA A 511 -10.01 -45.70 -43.00
CA ALA A 511 -10.97 -45.56 -41.89
C ALA A 511 -10.40 -46.11 -40.57
N ILE A 512 -9.74 -47.27 -40.59
CA ILE A 512 -9.04 -47.81 -39.41
C ILE A 512 -7.94 -46.86 -38.94
N ALA A 513 -7.13 -46.30 -39.85
CA ALA A 513 -6.09 -45.33 -39.49
C ALA A 513 -6.66 -44.02 -38.92
N MET A 514 -7.81 -43.56 -39.41
CA MET A 514 -8.54 -42.42 -38.84
C MET A 514 -9.05 -42.72 -37.43
N LEU A 515 -9.57 -43.92 -37.19
CA LEU A 515 -9.99 -44.37 -35.84
C LEU A 515 -8.79 -44.48 -34.89
N ASP A 516 -7.64 -44.97 -35.36
CA ASP A 516 -6.40 -45.02 -34.56
C ASP A 516 -5.91 -43.60 -34.21
N SER A 517 -6.00 -42.66 -35.16
CA SER A 517 -5.70 -41.24 -34.90
C SER A 517 -6.69 -40.62 -33.90
N LYS A 518 -7.98 -40.95 -33.99
CA LYS A 518 -9.01 -40.49 -33.04
C LYS A 518 -8.79 -41.06 -31.64
N ALA A 519 -8.41 -42.34 -31.54
CA ALA A 519 -8.05 -42.99 -30.27
C ALA A 519 -6.80 -42.35 -29.63
N SER A 520 -5.78 -42.03 -30.44
CA SER A 520 -4.60 -41.29 -29.94
C SER A 520 -4.97 -39.90 -29.43
N ALA A 521 -5.85 -39.18 -30.15
CA ALA A 521 -6.31 -37.86 -29.73
C ALA A 521 -7.12 -37.90 -28.43
N PHE A 522 -7.92 -38.93 -28.20
CA PHE A 522 -8.61 -39.12 -26.92
C PHE A 522 -7.65 -39.37 -25.77
N LYS A 523 -6.61 -40.17 -26.01
CA LYS A 523 -5.55 -40.40 -25.03
C LYS A 523 -4.78 -39.11 -24.69
N ASP A 524 -4.39 -38.33 -25.70
CA ASP A 524 -3.71 -37.06 -25.48
C ASP A 524 -4.59 -36.06 -24.70
N ASN A 525 -5.90 -36.05 -25.00
CA ASN A 525 -6.87 -35.22 -24.28
C ASN A 525 -7.03 -35.66 -22.82
N LYS A 526 -7.02 -36.98 -22.57
CA LYS A 526 -7.03 -37.55 -21.21
C LYS A 526 -5.77 -37.15 -20.43
N ASP A 527 -4.60 -37.30 -21.02
CA ASP A 527 -3.32 -36.93 -20.40
C ASP A 527 -3.26 -35.41 -20.10
N TRP A 528 -3.78 -34.58 -21.01
CA TRP A 528 -3.91 -33.14 -20.80
C TRP A 528 -4.85 -32.81 -19.63
N MET A 529 -6.00 -33.48 -19.54
CA MET A 529 -6.93 -33.27 -18.42
C MET A 529 -6.33 -33.70 -17.09
N GLU A 530 -5.62 -34.82 -17.03
CA GLU A 530 -4.94 -35.26 -15.80
C GLU A 530 -3.89 -34.23 -15.33
N GLN A 531 -3.14 -33.65 -16.27
CA GLN A 531 -2.20 -32.56 -15.97
C GLN A 531 -2.93 -31.29 -15.50
N HIS A 532 -4.00 -30.89 -16.19
CA HIS A 532 -4.80 -29.72 -15.82
C HIS A 532 -5.43 -29.89 -14.43
N GLN A 533 -5.89 -31.10 -14.11
CA GLN A 533 -6.46 -31.46 -12.81
C GLN A 533 -5.40 -31.41 -11.70
N LYS A 534 -4.18 -31.89 -11.97
CA LYS A 534 -3.06 -31.77 -11.04
C LYS A 534 -2.75 -30.31 -10.72
N MET A 535 -2.68 -29.46 -11.76
CA MET A 535 -2.47 -28.03 -11.61
C MET A 535 -3.60 -27.36 -10.80
N MET A 536 -4.87 -27.66 -11.10
CA MET A 536 -6.02 -27.11 -10.37
C MET A 536 -6.02 -27.53 -8.89
N ARG A 537 -5.64 -28.78 -8.59
CA ARG A 537 -5.45 -29.26 -7.21
C ARG A 537 -4.32 -28.50 -6.49
N GLU A 538 -3.19 -28.30 -7.16
CA GLU A 538 -2.07 -27.52 -6.62
C GLU A 538 -2.47 -26.05 -6.36
N LEU A 539 -3.24 -25.44 -7.28
CA LEU A 539 -3.77 -24.08 -7.10
C LEU A 539 -4.72 -24.00 -5.90
N LEU A 540 -5.65 -24.93 -5.74
CA LEU A 540 -6.56 -24.97 -4.58
C LEU A 540 -5.80 -25.14 -3.25
N VAL A 541 -4.75 -25.98 -3.23
CA VAL A 541 -3.87 -26.12 -2.06
C VAL A 541 -3.10 -24.83 -1.78
N SER A 542 -2.57 -24.17 -2.82
CA SER A 542 -1.87 -22.89 -2.68
C SER A 542 -2.80 -21.78 -2.16
N LEU A 543 -4.05 -21.76 -2.62
CA LEU A 543 -5.08 -20.82 -2.19
C LEU A 543 -5.39 -21.04 -0.71
N ARG A 544 -5.60 -22.30 -0.29
CA ARG A 544 -5.79 -22.66 1.13
C ARG A 544 -4.62 -22.21 2.00
N GLN A 545 -3.38 -22.42 1.55
CA GLN A 545 -2.20 -21.98 2.28
C GLN A 545 -2.09 -20.46 2.38
N LEU A 546 -2.43 -19.74 1.30
CA LEU A 546 -2.41 -18.28 1.27
C LEU A 546 -3.48 -17.70 2.20
N THR A 547 -4.70 -18.23 2.16
CA THR A 547 -5.79 -17.81 3.06
C THR A 547 -5.43 -18.10 4.51
N GLN A 548 -4.84 -19.26 4.79
CA GLN A 548 -4.39 -19.60 6.15
C GLN A 548 -3.33 -18.62 6.65
N ARG A 549 -2.31 -18.31 5.84
CA ARG A 549 -1.27 -17.32 6.20
C ARG A 549 -1.83 -15.92 6.40
N ALA A 550 -2.80 -15.51 5.60
CA ALA A 550 -3.44 -14.20 5.74
C ALA A 550 -4.24 -14.11 7.05
N LEU A 551 -4.98 -15.17 7.39
CA LEU A 551 -5.71 -15.28 8.65
C LEU A 551 -4.77 -15.33 9.86
N ASP A 552 -3.68 -16.09 9.78
CA ASP A 552 -2.67 -16.17 10.84
C ASP A 552 -2.03 -14.80 11.08
N ARG A 553 -1.67 -14.06 10.03
CA ARG A 553 -1.17 -12.67 10.13
C ARG A 553 -2.20 -11.72 10.76
N GLN A 554 -3.46 -11.86 10.39
CA GLN A 554 -4.52 -11.05 10.96
C GLN A 554 -4.70 -11.36 12.45
N ARG A 555 -4.57 -12.63 12.84
CA ARG A 555 -4.63 -13.08 14.23
C ARG A 555 -3.43 -12.56 15.04
N THR A 556 -2.21 -12.64 14.51
CA THR A 556 -1.02 -12.08 15.19
C THR A 556 -1.13 -10.57 15.36
N MET A 557 -1.63 -9.84 14.35
CA MET A 557 -1.87 -8.40 14.50
C MET A 557 -2.92 -8.08 15.57
N MET A 558 -3.95 -8.92 15.73
CA MET A 558 -4.91 -8.77 16.83
C MET A 558 -4.27 -9.08 18.18
N ASP A 559 -3.49 -10.14 18.30
CA ASP A 559 -2.80 -10.52 19.54
C ASP A 559 -1.77 -9.45 19.96
N ASP A 560 -1.04 -8.87 19.01
CA ASP A 560 -0.11 -7.74 19.23
C ASP A 560 -0.86 -6.48 19.67
N ALA A 561 -2.03 -6.20 19.08
CA ALA A 561 -2.88 -5.08 19.48
C ALA A 561 -3.44 -5.27 20.90
N VAL A 562 -3.76 -6.50 21.29
CA VAL A 562 -4.18 -6.85 22.67
C VAL A 562 -3.03 -6.66 23.65
N ALA A 563 -1.82 -7.11 23.31
CA ALA A 563 -0.64 -6.91 24.13
C ALA A 563 -0.32 -5.42 24.34
N ALA A 564 -0.42 -4.61 23.28
CA ALA A 564 -0.23 -3.17 23.34
C ALA A 564 -1.32 -2.44 24.12
N ALA A 565 -2.58 -2.92 24.07
CA ALA A 565 -3.69 -2.37 24.83
C ALA A 565 -3.66 -2.74 26.32
N ALA A 566 -3.06 -3.90 26.68
CA ALA A 566 -2.91 -4.32 28.07
C ALA A 566 -1.70 -3.66 28.80
N GLN A 567 -0.77 -3.08 28.04
CA GLN A 567 0.38 -2.32 28.56
C GLN A 567 0.09 -0.82 28.79
N LYS A 568 -1.04 -0.34 28.27
CA LYS A 568 -1.59 1.00 28.54
C LYS A 568 -2.65 0.92 29.63
#